data_AF-A0A849IRG6-F1
#
_entry.id   AF-A0A849IRG6-F1
#
_cell.length_a   1.000
_cell.length_b   1.000
_cell.length_c   1.000
_cell.angle_alpha   90.00
_cell.angle_beta   90.00
_cell.angle_gamma   90.00
#
_symmetry.space_group_name_H-M   'P 1'
#
loop_
_entity.id
_entity.type
_entity.pdbx_description
1 polymer ?
#
loop_
_entity_poly.entity_id
_entity_poly.type
_entity_poly.pdbx_seq_one_letter_code
_entity_poly.pdbx_strand_id
1 'polypeptide(L)' 'MRAVVTCEGCGFRQEVARDIPEPTSFHLICHRCEQSLMVTVTQADIRTAQAMLRPRAPIS' A
#
# COMPACT_ATOMS: atom_id res chain seq x y z
N MET A 1 0.09 8.36 -0.09
CA MET A 1 0.02 7.15 -0.93
C MET A 1 -1.27 6.38 -0.62
N ARG A 2 -1.85 5.65 -1.58
CA ARG A 2 -2.94 4.71 -1.33
C ARG A 2 -2.47 3.31 -1.71
N ALA A 3 -2.64 2.33 -0.83
CA ALA A 3 -2.28 0.94 -1.06
C ALA A 3 -3.47 0.02 -0.73
N VAL A 4 -3.57 -1.08 -1.46
CA VAL A 4 -4.53 -2.16 -1.16
C VAL A 4 -3.75 -3.28 -0.50
N VAL A 5 -4.05 -3.55 0.77
CA VAL A 5 -3.44 -4.64 1.54
C VAL A 5 -4.41 -5.81 1.57
N THR A 6 -3.92 -7.01 1.27
CA THR A 6 -4.73 -8.24 1.35
C THR A 6 -4.34 -8.99 2.62
N CYS A 7 -5.31 -9.29 3.47
CA CYS A 7 -5.12 -10.10 4.66
C CYS A 7 -4.81 -11.55 4.27
N GLU A 8 -3.65 -12.08 4.69
CA GLU A 8 -3.27 -13.47 4.41
C GLU A 8 -4.13 -14.49 5.18
N GLY A 9 -4.71 -14.08 6.32
CA GLY A 9 -5.55 -14.95 7.14
C GLY A 9 -6.98 -15.15 6.60
N CYS A 10 -7.62 -14.09 6.08
CA CYS A 10 -9.03 -14.14 5.64
C CYS A 10 -9.28 -13.69 4.20
N GLY A 11 -8.23 -13.31 3.46
CA GLY A 11 -8.30 -12.85 2.07
C GLY A 11 -8.94 -11.47 1.87
N PHE A 12 -9.33 -10.78 2.95
CA PHE A 12 -9.97 -9.48 2.85
C PHE A 12 -9.01 -8.42 2.30
N ARG A 13 -9.49 -7.65 1.32
CA ARG A 13 -8.74 -6.54 0.71
C ARG A 13 -9.17 -5.24 1.35
N GLN A 14 -8.24 -4.53 1.98
CA GLN A 14 -8.51 -3.25 2.61
C GLN A 14 -7.66 -2.15 2.00
N GLU A 15 -8.27 -0.99 1.81
CA GLU A 15 -7.58 0.21 1.35
C GLU A 15 -6.95 0.95 2.53
N VAL A 16 -5.71 1.38 2.33
CA VAL A 16 -4.91 2.09 3.32
C VAL A 16 -4.41 3.37 2.69
N ALA A 17 -4.83 4.50 3.24
CA ALA A 17 -4.32 5.81 2.87
C ALA A 17 -3.31 6.26 3.94
N ARG A 18 -2.02 6.26 3.59
CA ARG A 18 -0.94 6.70 4.47
C ARG A 18 0.11 7.45 3.66
N ASP A 19 0.73 8.44 4.28
CA ASP A 19 1.91 9.06 3.69
C ASP A 19 3.16 8.27 4.09
N ILE A 20 3.93 7.85 3.08
CA ILE A 20 5.09 6.96 3.24
C ILE A 20 6.21 7.51 2.36
N PRO A 21 7.04 8.43 2.90
CA PRO A 21 8.11 9.07 2.14
C PRO A 21 9.34 8.16 1.95
N GLU A 22 9.51 7.16 2.82
CA GLU A 22 10.68 6.28 2.86
C GLU A 22 10.29 4.82 3.17
N PRO A 23 11.14 3.83 2.84
CA PRO A 23 10.88 2.42 3.13
C PRO A 23 10.65 2.19 4.62
N THR A 24 9.61 1.45 4.97
CA THR A 24 9.20 1.28 6.36
C THR A 24 8.36 0.02 6.54
N SER A 25 8.22 -0.42 7.78
CA SER A 25 7.29 -1.50 8.16
C SER A 25 6.34 -0.99 9.23
N PHE A 26 5.07 -1.39 9.14
CA PHE A 26 4.06 -1.02 10.12
C PHE A 26 2.98 -2.08 10.22
N HIS A 27 2.26 -2.05 11.35
CA HIS A 27 1.13 -2.93 11.59
C HIS A 27 -0.18 -2.26 11.20
N LEU A 28 -1.10 -3.07 10.69
CA LEU A 28 -2.51 -2.73 10.48
C LEU A 28 -3.38 -3.80 11.10
N ILE A 29 -4.58 -3.43 11.53
CA ILE A 29 -5.59 -4.42 11.94
C ILE A 29 -6.44 -4.75 10.72
N CYS A 30 -6.69 -6.04 10.49
CA CYS A 30 -7.62 -6.46 9.48
C CYS A 30 -9.05 -6.05 9.86
N HIS A 31 -9.75 -5.32 9.01
CA HIS A 31 -11.12 -4.88 9.31
C HIS A 31 -12.15 -6.01 9.32
N ARG A 32 -11.77 -7.24 8.94
CA ARG A 32 -12.66 -8.40 8.90
C ARG A 32 -12.39 -9.40 10.02
N CYS A 33 -11.15 -9.90 10.12
CA CYS A 33 -10.79 -10.91 11.12
C CYS A 33 -10.08 -10.35 12.34
N GLU A 34 -9.89 -9.02 12.40
CA GLU A 34 -9.28 -8.30 13.53
C GLU A 34 -7.83 -8.71 13.86
N GLN A 35 -7.20 -9.51 13.01
CA GLN A 35 -5.81 -9.92 13.16
C GLN A 35 -4.86 -8.80 12.76
N SER A 36 -3.69 -8.75 13.42
CA SER A 36 -2.60 -7.85 13.07
C SER A 36 -1.91 -8.32 11.78
N LEU A 37 -1.69 -7.38 10.87
CA LEU A 37 -1.01 -7.55 9.59
C LEU A 37 0.26 -6.73 9.60
N MET A 38 1.41 -7.37 9.39
CA MET A 38 2.68 -6.68 9.15
C MET A 38 2.74 -6.28 7.67
N VAL A 39 2.87 -4.98 7.41
CA VAL A 39 3.08 -4.45 6.05
C VAL A 39 4.50 -3.93 5.97
N THR A 40 5.24 -4.39 4.97
CA THR A 40 6.56 -3.86 4.64
C THR A 40 6.49 -3.16 3.31
N VAL A 41 6.90 -1.89 3.28
CA VAL A 41 6.96 -1.06 2.08
C VAL A 41 8.43 -0.88 1.72
N THR A 42 8.79 -1.35 0.54
CA THR A 42 10.15 -1.26 0.02
C THR A 42 10.35 -0.04 -0.87
N GLN A 43 11.60 0.29 -1.18
CA GLN A 43 11.91 1.36 -2.14
C GLN A 43 11.31 1.07 -3.53
N ALA A 44 11.18 -0.21 -3.92
CA ALA A 44 10.58 -0.58 -5.20
C ALA A 44 9.07 -0.26 -5.23
N ASP A 45 8.37 -0.47 -4.12
CA ASP A 45 6.94 -0.15 -3.99
C ASP A 45 6.70 1.36 -4.07
N ILE A 46 7.55 2.14 -3.39
CA ILE A 46 7.51 3.61 -3.43
C ILE A 46 7.71 4.12 -4.86
N ARG A 47 8.73 3.62 -5.57
CA ARG A 47 8.98 3.99 -6.98
C ARG A 47 7.81 3.62 -7.88
N THR A 48 7.22 2.44 -7.69
CA THR A 48 6.06 1.97 -8.46
C THR A 48 4.85 2.88 -8.24
N ALA A 49 4.56 3.22 -6.98
CA ALA A 49 3.47 4.13 -6.63
C ALA A 49 3.70 5.55 -7.20
N GLN A 50 4.93 6.07 -7.16
CA GLN A 50 5.28 7.36 -7.76
C GLN A 50 5.13 7.34 -9.28
N ALA A 51 5.49 6.26 -9.95
CA ALA A 51 5.31 6.10 -11.40
C ALA A 51 3.82 6.11 -11.80
N MET A 52 2.95 5.51 -10.98
CA MET A 52 1.50 5.55 -11.21
C MET A 52 0.89 6.93 -10.99
N LEU A 53 1.48 7.77 -10.14
CA LEU A 53 1.02 9.14 -9.89
C LEU A 53 1.46 10.13 -10.97
N ARG A 54 2.41 9.77 -11.84
CA ARG A 54 2.78 10.61 -12.98
C ARG A 54 1.65 10.54 -14.03
N PRO A 55 0.98 11.65 -14.36
CA PRO A 55 0.09 11.66 -15.50
C PRO A 55 0.91 11.30 -16.75
N ARG A 56 0.38 10.38 -17.57
CA ARG A 56 0.88 10.21 -18.94
C ARG A 56 0.92 11.60 -19.57
N ALA A 57 2.08 12.03 -20.03
CA ALA A 57 2.19 13.25 -20.82
C ALA A 57 1.15 13.18 -21.96
N PRO A 58 0.37 14.24 -22.21
CA PRO A 58 -0.54 14.24 -23.35
C PRO A 58 0.30 14.02 -24.61
N ILE A 59 -0.14 13.08 -25.44
CA ILE A 59 0.39 12.86 -26.79
C ILE A 59 0.04 14.11 -27.60
N SER A 60 1.06 14.89 -27.95
CA SER A 60 0.97 16.02 -28.90
C SER A 60 0.81 15.53 -30.33
#